data_AF-A0A258RSR9-F1
#
_entry.id   AF-A0A258RSR9-F1
#
_cell.length_a   1.000
_cell.length_b   1.000
_cell.length_c   1.000
_cell.angle_alpha   90.00
_cell.angle_beta   90.00
_cell.angle_gamma   90.00
#
_symmetry.space_group_name_H-M   'P 1'
#
loop_
_entity.id
_entity.type
_entity.pdbx_description
1 polymer ?
#
loop_
_entity_poly.entity_id
_entity_poly.type
_entity_poly.pdbx_seq_one_letter_code
_entity_poly.pdbx_strand_id
1 'polypeptide(L)'
;MGVPSKTHKRPATPTVTRPTAFTGRKWVRWTAKKKAAFLDHLAATCNVKESAAVIGVDPGSVYALRRHDLAFSAAWLDALEAG
;
A
#
# COMPACT_ATOMS: atom_id res chain seq x y z
N MET A 1 -47.58 26.28 25.67
CA MET A 1 -46.35 26.94 25.16
C MET A 1 -45.15 26.19 25.70
N GLY A 2 -44.49 25.38 24.88
CA GLY A 2 -43.36 24.54 25.30
C GLY A 2 -42.96 23.60 24.17
N VAL A 3 -42.16 24.13 23.25
CA VAL A 3 -41.69 23.43 22.04
C VAL A 3 -40.90 22.16 22.38
N PRO A 4 -41.13 21.01 21.72
CA PRO A 4 -40.23 19.86 21.83
C PRO A 4 -38.97 20.12 20.99
N SER A 5 -37.82 20.21 21.67
CA SER A 5 -36.51 20.44 21.04
C SER A 5 -36.06 19.18 20.28
N LYS A 6 -36.04 19.27 18.94
CA LYS A 6 -35.41 18.28 18.05
C LYS A 6 -33.92 18.19 18.38
N THR A 7 -33.52 17.11 19.05
CA THR A 7 -32.12 16.70 19.15
C THR A 7 -31.62 16.39 17.75
N HIS A 8 -30.79 17.27 17.19
CA HIS A 8 -30.12 17.01 15.92
C HIS A 8 -29.11 15.89 16.15
N LYS A 9 -29.38 14.71 15.55
CA LYS A 9 -28.40 13.62 15.46
C LYS A 9 -27.17 14.18 14.72
N ARG A 10 -26.04 14.33 15.43
CA ARG A 10 -24.73 14.52 14.81
C ARG A 10 -24.52 13.35 13.82
N PRO A 11 -24.36 13.60 12.51
CA PRO A 11 -23.88 12.55 11.62
C PRO A 11 -22.45 12.19 12.02
N ALA A 12 -22.16 10.90 11.95
CA ALA A 12 -20.93 10.27 12.36
C ALA A 12 -19.70 10.93 11.72
N THR A 13 -18.61 10.97 12.47
CA THR A 13 -17.25 11.04 11.91
C THR A 13 -17.16 10.04 10.75
N PRO A 14 -16.69 10.42 9.54
CA PRO A 14 -16.16 9.43 8.63
C PRO A 14 -14.88 8.92 9.30
N THR A 15 -15.03 7.84 10.06
CA THR A 15 -13.91 7.04 10.53
C THR A 15 -13.13 6.65 9.30
N VAL A 16 -11.98 7.28 9.08
CA VAL A 16 -10.95 6.73 8.20
C VAL A 16 -10.63 5.38 8.81
N THR A 17 -11.26 4.33 8.29
CA THR A 17 -10.94 2.94 8.59
C THR A 17 -9.50 2.75 8.14
N ARG A 18 -8.56 3.01 9.05
CA ARG A 18 -7.20 2.52 8.91
C ARG A 18 -7.34 1.01 9.03
N PRO A 19 -7.14 0.21 7.98
CA PRO A 19 -7.16 -1.23 8.14
C PRO A 19 -5.88 -1.59 8.92
N THR A 20 -5.97 -1.60 10.25
CA THR A 20 -4.95 -2.12 11.17
C THR A 20 -5.13 -3.62 11.40
N ALA A 21 -5.74 -4.32 10.45
CA ALA A 21 -5.84 -5.76 10.47
C ALA A 21 -4.68 -6.34 9.67
N PHE A 22 -3.68 -6.84 10.39
CA PHE A 22 -2.67 -7.79 9.90
C PHE A 22 -3.36 -9.15 9.62
N THR A 23 -4.49 -9.14 8.92
CA THR A 23 -5.26 -10.34 8.59
C THR A 23 -4.55 -11.06 7.47
N GLY A 24 -3.70 -12.02 7.85
CA GLY A 24 -3.21 -13.10 7.00
C GLY A 24 -2.57 -12.62 5.70
N ARG A 25 -1.39 -12.00 5.77
CA ARG A 25 -0.59 -11.73 4.57
C ARG A 25 -0.32 -13.06 3.87
N LYS A 26 -1.06 -13.32 2.79
CA LYS A 26 -0.85 -14.47 1.91
C LYS A 26 0.61 -14.45 1.49
N TRP A 27 1.33 -15.52 1.78
CA TRP A 27 2.77 -15.59 1.50
C TRP A 27 3.00 -15.37 0.00
N VAL A 28 3.70 -14.27 -0.32
CA VAL A 28 3.98 -13.90 -1.71
C VAL A 28 5.19 -14.69 -2.16
N ARG A 29 5.01 -15.55 -3.15
CA ARG A 29 6.13 -16.11 -3.92
C ARG A 29 6.75 -15.00 -4.76
N TRP A 30 7.90 -14.51 -4.31
CA TRP A 30 8.72 -13.51 -5.00
C TRP A 30 9.56 -14.17 -6.09
N THR A 31 9.30 -13.82 -7.34
CA THR A 31 10.09 -14.24 -8.51
C THR A 31 10.79 -13.04 -9.12
N ALA A 32 11.88 -13.28 -9.86
CA ALA A 32 12.60 -12.21 -10.56
C ALA A 32 11.66 -11.38 -11.47
N LYS A 33 10.73 -12.04 -12.17
CA LYS A 33 9.73 -11.37 -13.02
C LYS A 33 8.81 -10.41 -12.25
N LYS A 34 8.35 -10.80 -11.04
CA LYS A 34 7.54 -9.92 -10.20
C LYS A 34 8.33 -8.72 -9.66
N LYS A 35 9.57 -8.96 -9.26
CA LYS A 35 10.47 -7.88 -8.80
C LYS A 35 10.71 -6.88 -9.93
N ALA A 36 11.03 -7.36 -11.14
CA ALA A 36 11.24 -6.52 -12.31
C ALA A 36 9.99 -5.72 -12.70
N ALA A 37 8.82 -6.36 -12.79
CA ALA A 37 7.57 -5.65 -13.11
C ALA A 37 7.20 -4.58 -12.08
N PHE A 38 7.49 -4.82 -10.80
CA PHE A 38 7.29 -3.82 -9.75
C PHE A 38 8.25 -2.63 -9.91
N LEU A 39 9.54 -2.89 -10.16
CA LEU A 39 10.56 -1.85 -10.29
C LEU A 39 10.37 -1.00 -11.54
N ASP A 40 10.02 -1.62 -12.67
CA ASP A 40 9.67 -0.94 -13.92
C ASP A 40 8.53 0.05 -13.72
N HIS A 41 7.44 -0.40 -13.10
CA HIS A 41 6.31 0.46 -12.82
C HIS A 41 6.62 1.54 -11.76
N LEU A 42 7.49 1.21 -10.80
CA LEU A 42 7.94 2.16 -9.78
C LEU A 42 8.78 3.26 -10.41
N ALA A 43 9.68 2.94 -11.34
CA ALA A 43 10.46 3.95 -12.08
C ALA A 43 9.55 4.87 -12.91
N ALA A 44 8.51 4.32 -13.53
CA ALA A 44 7.59 5.11 -14.35
C ALA A 44 6.65 6.03 -13.54
N THR A 45 6.25 5.62 -12.32
CA THR A 45 5.16 6.29 -11.58
C THR A 45 5.56 6.83 -10.21
N CYS A 46 6.70 6.41 -9.68
CA CYS A 46 7.14 6.65 -8.29
C CYS A 46 6.09 6.23 -7.23
N ASN A 47 5.05 5.47 -7.62
CA ASN A 47 3.93 5.13 -6.75
C ASN A 47 3.95 3.66 -6.35
N VAL A 48 4.34 3.40 -5.10
CA VAL A 48 4.45 2.06 -4.52
C VAL A 48 3.11 1.33 -4.47
N LYS A 49 2.01 2.04 -4.20
CA LYS A 49 0.68 1.41 -4.09
C LYS A 49 0.19 0.91 -5.44
N GLU A 50 0.34 1.73 -6.48
CA GLU A 50 -0.01 1.33 -7.84
C GLU A 50 0.90 0.22 -8.35
N SER A 51 2.22 0.35 -8.13
CA SER A 51 3.18 -0.69 -8.52
C SER A 51 2.91 -2.03 -7.82
N ALA A 52 2.49 -2.01 -6.55
CA ALA A 52 2.08 -3.22 -5.83
C ALA A 52 0.77 -3.81 -6.37
N ALA A 53 -0.19 -2.96 -6.77
CA ALA A 53 -1.44 -3.40 -7.38
C ALA A 53 -1.20 -4.07 -8.75
N VAL A 54 -0.27 -3.56 -9.55
CA VAL A 54 0.10 -4.12 -10.86
C VAL A 54 0.59 -5.57 -10.76
N ILE A 55 1.37 -5.89 -9.71
CA ILE A 55 1.83 -7.27 -9.46
C ILE A 55 0.87 -8.07 -8.56
N GLY A 56 -0.26 -7.48 -8.16
CA GLY A 56 -1.30 -8.11 -7.35
C GLY A 56 -0.85 -8.47 -5.94
N VAL A 57 0.01 -7.66 -5.32
CA VAL A 57 0.52 -7.90 -3.96
C VAL A 57 0.13 -6.78 -3.01
N ASP A 58 0.07 -7.11 -1.72
CA ASP A 58 -0.07 -6.10 -0.68
C ASP A 58 1.21 -5.24 -0.57
N PRO A 59 1.11 -3.90 -0.48
CA PRO A 59 2.28 -3.02 -0.36
C PRO A 59 3.10 -3.31 0.92
N GLY A 60 2.49 -3.81 1.99
CA GLY A 60 3.22 -4.24 3.19
C GLY A 60 4.15 -5.45 2.93
N SER A 61 3.80 -6.33 1.98
CA SER A 61 4.68 -7.43 1.57
C SER A 61 5.88 -6.93 0.75
N VAL A 62 5.71 -5.88 -0.03
CA VAL A 62 6.78 -5.21 -0.79
C VAL A 62 7.83 -4.61 0.15
N TYR A 63 7.40 -3.88 1.18
CA TYR A 63 8.32 -3.36 2.20
C TYR A 63 8.99 -4.46 3.04
N ALA A 64 8.29 -5.57 3.28
CA ALA A 64 8.90 -6.73 3.92
C ALA A 64 10.02 -7.32 3.04
N LEU A 65 9.76 -7.51 1.73
CA LEU A 65 10.79 -7.96 0.79
C LEU A 65 12.01 -7.03 0.80
N ARG A 66 11.79 -5.71 0.69
CA ARG A 66 12.87 -4.72 0.69
C ARG A 66 13.78 -4.80 1.93
N ARG A 67 13.22 -5.12 3.10
CA ARG A 67 14.01 -5.29 4.34
C ARG A 67 14.84 -6.57 4.35
N HIS A 68 14.39 -7.63 3.68
CA HIS A 68 15.07 -8.93 3.66
C HIS A 68 16.04 -9.11 2.49
N ASP A 69 15.81 -8.41 1.38
CA ASP A 69 16.54 -8.58 0.12
C ASP A 69 17.29 -7.31 -0.25
N LEU A 70 18.60 -7.30 0.03
CA LEU A 70 19.46 -6.13 -0.20
C LEU A 70 19.56 -5.77 -1.68
N ALA A 71 19.61 -6.76 -2.57
CA ALA A 71 19.66 -6.55 -4.01
C ALA A 71 18.40 -5.84 -4.52
N PHE A 72 17.23 -6.26 -4.04
CA PHE A 72 15.96 -5.60 -4.34
C PHE A 72 15.91 -4.18 -3.75
N SER A 73 16.46 -3.95 -2.56
CA SER A 73 16.55 -2.60 -2.01
C SER A 73 17.47 -1.68 -2.82
N ALA A 74 18.57 -2.18 -3.36
CA ALA A 74 19.44 -1.41 -4.23
C ALA A 74 18.73 -1.06 -5.55
N ALA A 75 18.11 -2.06 -6.19
CA ALA A 75 17.36 -1.86 -7.43
C ALA A 75 16.14 -0.94 -7.26
N TRP A 76 15.56 -0.87 -6.05
CA TRP A 76 14.53 0.12 -5.72
C TRP A 76 15.06 1.54 -5.78
N LEU A 77 16.21 1.79 -5.17
CA LEU A 77 16.80 3.13 -5.14
C LEU A 77 17.16 3.58 -6.56
N ASP A 78 17.75 2.67 -7.36
CA ASP A 78 18.03 2.89 -8.78
C ASP A 78 16.75 3.25 -9.56
N ALA A 79 15.65 2.50 -9.36
CA ALA A 79 14.37 2.80 -9.99
C ALA A 79 13.80 4.17 -9.59
N LEU A 80 14.03 4.63 -8.35
CA LEU A 80 13.62 5.98 -7.90
C LEU A 80 14.52 7.10 -8.42
N GLU A 81 15.76 6.80 -8.79
CA GLU A 81 16.68 7.77 -9.40
C GLU A 81 16.44 7.91 -10.91
N ALA A 82 15.96 6.84 -11.55
CA ALA A 82 15.67 6.82 -12.97
C ALA A 82 14.39 7.59 -13.39
N GLY A 83 13.49 7.94 -12.47
CA GLY A 83 12.20 8.58 -12.76
C GLY A 83 11.90 9.79 -11.88
#